data_AF-R5GQ36-F1
#
_entry.id   AF-R5GQ36-F1
#
_cell.length_a   1.000
_cell.length_b   1.000
_cell.length_c   1.000
_cell.angle_alpha   90.00
_cell.angle_beta   90.00
_cell.angle_gamma   90.00
#
_symmetry.space_group_name_H-M   'P 1'
#
loop_
_entity.id
_entity.type
_entity.pdbx_description
1 polymer ?
#
loop_
_entity_poly.entity_id
_entity_poly.type
_entity_poly.pdbx_seq_one_letter_code
_entity_poly.pdbx_strand_id
1 'polypeptide(L)'
;MTNQEFVERIYASAKSVHHKTYSADEIVAKIRKIYSGNINTSKIVECFLIIGNISFERVEKHSNDELRFDLGWCYPVEFWSDIGCVVNGIGIVDNCAGRIERFHISEQGKFYNQDHKLIAENIEDFAEYITTVEYDYHPEITQRTYDMLRFFGWYEGRHIDTTAFEQEMNRRGIELSKEQLDFFAEFSGLCFSFSSDFWCFDSLEGILAEDKYYVEQSSNDGKNPYKIIYCGDTMGGPLAVDPSGIINFFWGFPQGRTTMECINHLCENVDRDCKWLAPGQDN
;
A
#
# COMPACT_ATOMS: atom_id res chain seq x y z
N MET A 1 10.93 -15.63 25.52
CA MET A 1 9.49 -15.63 25.23
C MET A 1 9.16 -16.88 24.44
N THR A 2 8.01 -17.51 24.70
CA THR A 2 7.50 -18.66 23.93
C THR A 2 6.66 -18.20 22.73
N ASN A 3 6.45 -19.07 21.74
CA ASN A 3 5.53 -18.77 20.61
C ASN A 3 4.13 -18.39 21.10
N GLN A 4 3.60 -19.09 22.12
CA GLN A 4 2.27 -18.81 22.66
C GLN A 4 2.20 -17.39 23.25
N GLU A 5 3.16 -17.01 24.09
CA GLU A 5 3.21 -15.66 24.69
C GLU A 5 3.33 -14.57 23.62
N PHE A 6 4.10 -14.81 22.56
CA PHE A 6 4.24 -13.88 21.45
C PHE A 6 2.90 -13.69 20.73
N VAL A 7 2.25 -14.79 20.35
CA VAL A 7 0.98 -14.79 19.63
C VAL A 7 -0.13 -14.13 20.45
N GLU A 8 -0.22 -14.43 21.75
CA GLU A 8 -1.19 -13.81 22.66
C GLU A 8 -1.03 -12.28 22.74
N ARG A 9 0.22 -11.77 22.73
CA ARG A 9 0.48 -10.32 22.66
C ARG A 9 -0.01 -9.71 21.35
N ILE A 10 0.21 -10.38 20.22
CA ILE A 10 -0.28 -9.91 18.91
C ILE A 10 -1.82 -9.84 18.91
N TYR A 11 -2.50 -10.92 19.34
CA TYR A 11 -3.96 -10.96 19.44
C TYR A 11 -4.54 -9.84 20.30
N ALA A 12 -3.84 -9.41 21.36
CA ALA A 12 -4.30 -8.32 22.22
C ALA A 12 -4.24 -6.94 21.53
N SER A 13 -3.45 -6.78 20.47
CA SER A 13 -3.23 -5.51 19.77
C SER A 13 -3.87 -5.44 18.37
N ALA A 14 -4.20 -6.59 17.79
CA ALA A 14 -4.56 -6.70 16.38
C ALA A 14 -6.09 -6.78 16.15
N LYS A 15 -6.53 -6.23 15.01
CA LYS A 15 -7.88 -6.37 14.45
C LYS A 15 -8.12 -7.78 13.90
N SER A 16 -7.12 -8.33 13.22
CA SER A 16 -7.16 -9.66 12.61
C SER A 16 -5.78 -10.32 12.72
N VAL A 17 -5.73 -11.65 12.84
CA VAL A 17 -4.47 -12.41 12.96
C VAL A 17 -4.60 -13.73 12.21
N HIS A 18 -3.62 -14.03 11.37
CA HIS A 18 -3.37 -15.33 10.77
C HIS A 18 -1.99 -15.82 11.23
N HIS A 19 -1.91 -17.02 11.80
CA HIS A 19 -0.65 -17.57 12.30
C HIS A 19 -0.48 -19.04 11.94
N LYS A 20 0.74 -19.40 11.52
CA LYS A 20 1.21 -20.77 11.28
C LYS A 20 2.58 -20.97 11.90
N THR A 21 2.78 -22.07 12.62
CA THR A 21 4.09 -22.40 13.21
C THR A 21 5.04 -23.03 12.19
N TYR A 22 6.34 -22.96 12.48
CA TYR A 22 7.38 -23.66 11.74
C TYR A 22 8.08 -24.70 12.61
N SER A 23 8.62 -25.74 11.98
CA SER A 23 9.62 -26.63 12.59
C SER A 23 11.05 -26.10 12.36
N ALA A 24 11.97 -26.51 13.23
CA ALA A 24 13.38 -26.12 13.11
C ALA A 24 13.99 -26.57 11.77
N ASP A 25 13.65 -27.78 11.32
CA ASP A 25 14.15 -28.35 10.06
C ASP A 25 13.69 -27.54 8.84
N GLU A 26 12.43 -27.08 8.83
CA GLU A 26 11.91 -26.22 7.77
C GLU A 26 12.65 -24.88 7.72
N ILE A 27 12.93 -24.26 8.86
CA ILE A 27 13.63 -22.98 8.94
C ILE A 27 15.07 -23.14 8.45
N VAL A 28 15.79 -24.17 8.93
CA VAL A 28 17.17 -24.45 8.53
C VAL A 28 17.25 -24.73 7.03
N ALA A 29 16.31 -25.51 6.48
CA ALA A 29 16.24 -25.79 5.05
C ALA A 29 16.04 -24.52 4.23
N LYS A 30 15.16 -23.61 4.67
CA LYS A 30 14.93 -22.31 4.03
C LYS A 30 16.18 -21.44 4.05
N ILE A 31 16.83 -21.28 5.20
CA ILE A 31 18.04 -20.44 5.31
C ILE A 31 19.15 -20.97 4.40
N ARG A 32 19.41 -22.29 4.41
CA ARG A 32 20.45 -22.92 3.56
C ARG A 32 20.19 -22.80 2.06
N LYS A 33 18.92 -22.72 1.64
CA LYS A 33 18.56 -22.50 0.24
C LYS A 33 18.93 -21.10 -0.23
N ILE A 34 18.90 -20.13 0.68
CA ILE A 34 19.08 -18.70 0.39
C ILE A 34 20.53 -18.27 0.62
N TYR A 35 21.22 -18.91 1.56
CA TYR A 35 22.57 -18.57 1.96
C TYR A 35 23.43 -19.82 2.09
N SER A 36 24.50 -19.89 1.29
CA SER A 36 25.42 -21.03 1.23
C SER A 36 26.66 -20.89 2.12
N GLY A 37 26.80 -19.78 2.86
CA GLY A 37 27.94 -19.55 3.74
C GLY A 37 27.78 -20.20 5.12
N ASN A 38 28.87 -20.23 5.89
CA ASN A 38 28.87 -20.70 7.27
C ASN A 38 28.49 -19.54 8.20
N ILE A 39 27.21 -19.44 8.57
CA ILE A 39 26.71 -18.45 9.53
C ILE A 39 26.11 -19.14 10.76
N ASN A 40 26.19 -18.47 11.91
CA ASN A 40 25.51 -18.93 13.10
C ASN A 40 24.03 -18.55 13.02
N THR A 41 23.19 -19.48 12.60
CA THR A 41 21.74 -19.24 12.46
C THR A 41 20.95 -19.50 13.74
N SER A 42 21.59 -19.82 14.87
CA SER A 42 20.87 -20.29 16.07
C SER A 42 19.82 -19.28 16.55
N LYS A 43 20.18 -18.00 16.65
CA LYS A 43 19.25 -16.92 17.03
C LYS A 43 18.18 -16.64 15.99
N ILE A 44 18.54 -16.76 14.71
CA ILE A 44 17.59 -16.61 13.60
C ILE A 44 16.53 -17.73 13.67
N VAL A 45 16.97 -18.98 13.88
CA VAL A 45 16.08 -20.14 14.01
C VAL A 45 15.20 -20.02 15.25
N GLU A 46 15.77 -19.63 16.40
CA GLU A 46 15.02 -19.39 17.64
C GLU A 46 13.90 -18.35 17.42
N CYS A 47 14.21 -17.25 16.72
CA CYS A 47 13.23 -16.22 16.39
C CYS A 47 12.07 -16.76 15.52
N PHE A 48 12.34 -17.48 14.44
CA PHE A 48 11.28 -18.05 13.60
C PHE A 48 10.48 -19.17 14.27
N LEU A 49 11.04 -19.87 15.27
CA LEU A 49 10.26 -20.78 16.11
C LEU A 49 9.28 -20.04 17.01
N ILE A 50 9.60 -18.81 17.42
CA ILE A 50 8.73 -17.96 18.24
C ILE A 50 7.70 -17.22 17.38
N ILE A 51 8.11 -16.62 16.27
CA ILE A 51 7.23 -15.83 15.39
C ILE A 51 6.35 -16.74 14.52
N GLY A 52 6.91 -17.86 14.03
CA GLY A 52 6.29 -18.66 12.98
C GLY A 52 6.16 -17.87 11.67
N ASN A 53 4.97 -17.95 11.08
CA ASN A 53 4.48 -17.12 10.00
C ASN A 53 3.18 -16.47 10.48
N ILE A 54 3.26 -15.19 10.83
CA ILE A 54 2.16 -14.44 11.41
C ILE A 54 1.93 -13.17 10.59
N SER A 55 0.71 -12.98 10.13
CA SER A 55 0.25 -11.73 9.57
C SER A 55 -0.90 -11.19 10.41
N PHE A 56 -0.88 -9.91 10.71
CA PHE A 56 -1.91 -9.27 11.51
C PHE A 56 -2.16 -7.84 11.05
N GLU A 57 -3.38 -7.36 11.27
CA GLU A 57 -3.78 -5.98 11.01
C GLU A 57 -3.90 -5.23 12.33
N ARG A 58 -3.48 -3.97 12.36
CA ARG A 58 -3.63 -3.10 13.53
C ARG A 58 -4.05 -1.71 13.05
N VAL A 59 -5.00 -1.11 13.75
CA VAL A 59 -5.41 0.28 13.51
C VAL A 59 -4.60 1.19 14.43
N GLU A 60 -3.91 2.17 13.86
CA GLU A 60 -3.15 3.17 14.63
C GLU A 60 -4.06 4.04 15.47
N LYS A 61 -3.63 4.38 16.69
CA LYS A 61 -4.48 5.15 17.62
C LYS A 61 -4.59 6.61 17.20
N HIS A 62 -3.54 7.15 16.58
CA HIS A 62 -3.48 8.57 16.24
C HIS A 62 -3.94 8.88 14.82
N SER A 63 -3.41 8.17 13.82
CA SER A 63 -3.76 8.38 12.40
C SER A 63 -5.03 7.64 11.99
N ASN A 64 -5.45 6.62 12.75
CA ASN A 64 -6.48 5.66 12.36
C ASN A 64 -6.13 4.86 11.09
N ASP A 65 -4.85 4.81 10.73
CA ASP A 65 -4.36 4.01 9.62
C ASP A 65 -4.48 2.52 9.92
N GLU A 66 -4.96 1.76 8.94
CA GLU A 66 -4.87 0.31 8.99
C GLU A 66 -3.48 -0.12 8.51
N LEU A 67 -2.71 -0.68 9.43
CA LEU A 67 -1.43 -1.30 9.15
C LEU A 67 -1.59 -2.79 9.02
N ARG A 68 -0.83 -3.35 8.09
CA ARG A 68 -0.63 -4.78 7.96
C ARG A 68 0.81 -5.13 8.25
N PHE A 69 0.98 -6.04 9.20
CA PHE A 69 2.24 -6.67 9.52
C PHE A 69 2.26 -8.07 8.90
N ASP A 70 3.40 -8.43 8.29
CA ASP A 70 3.65 -9.77 7.77
C ASP A 70 5.03 -10.22 8.25
N LEU A 71 5.03 -11.13 9.22
CA LEU A 71 6.21 -11.68 9.87
C LEU A 71 6.35 -13.17 9.53
N GLY A 72 7.58 -13.64 9.38
CA GLY A 72 7.88 -14.99 8.89
C GLY A 72 8.34 -15.02 7.43
N TRP A 73 8.53 -13.84 6.82
CA TRP A 73 9.16 -13.65 5.54
C TRP A 73 10.68 -13.73 5.69
N CYS A 74 11.34 -14.62 4.95
CA CYS A 74 12.77 -14.90 5.08
C CYS A 74 13.50 -14.49 3.78
N TYR A 75 13.92 -13.23 3.62
CA TYR A 75 14.78 -12.74 2.51
C TYR A 75 15.27 -11.28 2.77
N PRO A 76 16.49 -10.91 2.35
CA PRO A 76 17.70 -11.73 2.18
C PRO A 76 18.46 -11.94 3.51
N VAL A 77 19.42 -12.87 3.50
CA VAL A 77 20.45 -12.98 4.54
C VAL A 77 21.67 -12.23 4.04
N GLU A 78 22.17 -11.27 4.81
CA GLU A 78 23.25 -10.39 4.37
C GLU A 78 24.16 -9.97 5.52
N PHE A 79 25.40 -9.58 5.19
CA PHE A 79 26.33 -9.03 6.15
C PHE A 79 26.28 -7.51 6.07
N TRP A 80 25.91 -6.86 7.18
CA TRP A 80 25.92 -5.41 7.29
C TRP A 80 27.23 -4.96 7.93
N SER A 81 28.10 -4.34 7.12
CA SER A 81 29.46 -4.00 7.52
C SER A 81 29.55 -2.91 8.58
N ASP A 82 28.59 -2.00 8.62
CA ASP A 82 28.48 -0.89 9.55
C ASP A 82 28.12 -1.32 10.97
N ILE A 83 27.29 -2.36 11.12
CA ILE A 83 26.99 -2.99 12.42
C ILE A 83 27.79 -4.27 12.68
N GLY A 84 28.54 -4.75 11.67
CA GLY A 84 29.48 -5.86 11.78
C GLY A 84 28.85 -7.22 12.07
N CYS A 85 27.62 -7.48 11.61
CA CYS A 85 26.97 -8.77 11.80
C CYS A 85 26.13 -9.22 10.61
N VAL A 86 25.85 -10.52 10.57
CA VAL A 86 24.89 -11.09 9.62
C VAL A 86 23.47 -10.86 10.12
N VAL A 87 22.59 -10.43 9.22
CA VAL A 87 21.17 -10.23 9.48
C VAL A 87 20.31 -11.06 8.52
N ASN A 88 19.07 -11.29 8.91
CA ASN A 88 18.04 -11.90 8.08
C ASN A 88 16.75 -11.08 8.17
N GLY A 89 16.16 -10.75 7.02
CA GLY A 89 14.81 -10.19 6.98
C GLY A 89 13.81 -11.17 7.61
N ILE A 90 12.96 -10.66 8.49
CA ILE A 90 11.96 -11.44 9.25
C ILE A 90 10.52 -11.00 8.99
N GLY A 91 10.32 -9.86 8.33
CA GLY A 91 8.99 -9.36 8.07
C GLY A 91 8.97 -7.90 7.63
N ILE A 92 7.76 -7.40 7.42
CA ILE A 92 7.49 -6.03 6.99
C ILE A 92 6.25 -5.48 7.68
N VAL A 93 6.12 -4.15 7.64
CA VAL A 93 4.88 -3.44 7.89
C VAL A 93 4.56 -2.55 6.68
N ASP A 94 3.30 -2.56 6.27
CA ASP A 94 2.75 -1.76 5.18
C ASP A 94 1.39 -1.15 5.55
N ASN A 95 1.01 -0.08 4.85
CA ASN A 95 -0.34 0.49 4.84
C ASN A 95 -0.84 0.62 3.39
N CYS A 96 -2.00 1.25 3.20
CA CYS A 96 -2.55 1.50 1.87
C CYS A 96 -1.63 2.34 0.97
N ALA A 97 -0.73 3.16 1.55
CA ALA A 97 0.24 3.98 0.82
C ALA A 97 1.57 3.25 0.54
N GLY A 98 1.68 1.98 0.93
CA GLY A 98 2.78 1.11 0.59
C GLY A 98 3.61 0.62 1.78
N ARG A 99 4.82 0.15 1.48
CA ARG A 99 5.70 -0.46 2.49
C ARG A 99 6.37 0.62 3.34
N ILE A 100 6.23 0.47 4.66
CA ILE A 100 6.73 1.44 5.64
C ILE A 100 8.09 1.02 6.19
N GLU A 101 8.20 -0.21 6.73
CA GLU A 101 9.43 -0.68 7.37
C GLU A 101 9.66 -2.18 7.09
N ARG A 102 10.92 -2.59 7.02
CA ARG A 102 11.36 -3.99 6.95
C ARG A 102 12.10 -4.33 8.22
N PHE A 103 11.73 -5.44 8.85
CA PHE A 103 12.35 -5.92 10.06
C PHE A 103 13.41 -6.97 9.76
N HIS A 104 14.52 -6.90 10.47
CA HIS A 104 15.64 -7.83 10.36
C HIS A 104 16.05 -8.33 11.75
N ILE A 105 16.48 -9.59 11.85
CA ILE A 105 17.15 -10.13 13.03
C ILE A 105 18.62 -10.43 12.71
N SER A 106 19.51 -10.02 13.59
CA SER A 106 20.93 -10.37 13.53
C SER A 106 21.22 -11.77 14.06
N GLU A 107 22.37 -12.33 13.69
CA GLU A 107 22.90 -13.57 14.27
C GLU A 107 23.16 -13.46 15.79
N GLN A 108 23.16 -12.23 16.34
CA GLN A 108 23.28 -11.93 17.76
C GLN A 108 21.91 -11.89 18.49
N GLY A 109 20.80 -11.96 17.76
CA GLY A 109 19.43 -11.91 18.32
C GLY A 109 18.85 -10.51 18.51
N LYS A 110 19.52 -9.47 17.99
CA LYS A 110 19.04 -8.07 17.97
C LYS A 110 18.25 -7.78 16.70
N PHE A 111 17.32 -6.83 16.78
CA PHE A 111 16.40 -6.48 15.70
C PHE A 111 16.69 -5.09 15.14
N TYR A 112 16.66 -4.98 13.82
CA TYR A 112 16.96 -3.76 13.08
C TYR A 112 15.92 -3.48 12.00
N ASN A 113 15.83 -2.22 11.57
CA ASN A 113 15.08 -1.85 10.39
C ASN A 113 15.94 -1.81 9.10
N GLN A 114 15.36 -1.47 7.95
CA GLN A 114 16.10 -1.35 6.68
C GLN A 114 17.20 -0.28 6.67
N ASP A 115 17.15 0.68 7.59
CA ASP A 115 18.14 1.76 7.72
C ASP A 115 19.25 1.39 8.73
N HIS A 116 19.34 0.11 9.08
CA HIS A 116 20.29 -0.47 10.03
C HIS A 116 20.16 0.11 11.45
N LYS A 117 19.02 0.74 11.77
CA LYS A 117 18.73 1.25 13.10
C LYS A 117 18.26 0.11 13.99
N LEU A 118 18.84 0.00 15.18
CA LEU A 118 18.40 -0.93 16.21
C LEU A 118 16.99 -0.54 16.70
N ILE A 119 16.04 -1.46 16.58
CA ILE A 119 14.63 -1.28 17.00
C ILE A 119 14.27 -2.10 18.25
N ALA A 120 14.98 -3.21 18.50
CA ALA A 120 14.79 -4.03 19.70
C ALA A 120 16.05 -4.86 20.03
N GLU A 121 16.34 -5.06 21.32
CA GLU A 121 17.52 -5.81 21.77
C GLU A 121 17.28 -7.33 21.82
N ASN A 122 16.02 -7.76 21.86
CA ASN A 122 15.60 -9.15 21.97
C ASN A 122 14.15 -9.33 21.48
N ILE A 123 13.62 -10.56 21.53
CA ILE A 123 12.28 -10.90 21.01
C ILE A 123 11.15 -10.30 21.85
N GLU A 124 11.36 -10.11 23.16
CA GLU A 124 10.40 -9.46 24.05
C GLU A 124 10.22 -7.99 23.67
N ASP A 125 11.33 -7.27 23.48
CA ASP A 125 11.35 -5.88 23.05
C ASP A 125 10.79 -5.74 21.63
N PHE A 126 11.05 -6.70 20.75
CA PHE A 126 10.51 -6.70 19.40
C PHE A 126 8.99 -6.87 19.41
N ALA A 127 8.46 -7.78 20.23
CA ALA A 127 7.02 -7.95 20.39
C ALA A 127 6.35 -6.67 20.94
N GLU A 128 7.00 -5.98 21.87
CA GLU A 128 6.53 -4.66 22.34
C GLU A 128 6.60 -3.62 21.22
N TYR A 129 7.71 -3.54 20.48
CA TYR A 129 7.88 -2.60 19.38
C TYR A 129 6.76 -2.73 18.35
N ILE A 130 6.55 -3.90 17.74
CA ILE A 130 5.56 -4.09 16.67
C ILE A 130 4.11 -3.93 17.13
N THR A 131 3.83 -4.02 18.43
CA THR A 131 2.48 -3.83 18.98
C THR A 131 2.22 -2.39 19.41
N THR A 132 3.26 -1.55 19.57
CA THR A 132 3.14 -0.20 20.15
C THR A 132 3.67 0.94 19.30
N VAL A 133 4.64 0.70 18.40
CA VAL A 133 5.16 1.71 17.48
C VAL A 133 4.00 2.27 16.66
N GLU A 134 3.94 3.58 16.41
CA GLU A 134 2.93 4.18 15.53
C GLU A 134 3.60 4.63 14.23
N TYR A 135 2.93 4.41 13.09
CA TYR A 135 3.39 4.90 11.80
C TYR A 135 2.40 5.91 11.19
N ASP A 136 2.97 6.96 10.61
CA ASP A 136 2.25 7.94 9.80
C ASP A 136 3.00 8.09 8.47
N TYR A 137 2.93 7.04 7.66
CA TYR A 137 3.71 6.93 6.43
C TYR A 137 2.91 7.40 5.22
N HIS A 138 3.51 8.37 4.52
CA HIS A 138 3.05 8.91 3.25
C HIS A 138 4.24 8.93 2.29
N PRO A 139 4.20 8.18 1.17
CA PRO A 139 5.29 8.19 0.21
C PRO A 139 5.41 9.58 -0.44
N GLU A 140 6.63 10.02 -0.67
CA GLU A 140 6.88 11.21 -1.49
C GLU A 140 6.41 10.95 -2.93
N ILE A 141 5.67 11.91 -3.49
CA ILE A 141 5.24 11.83 -4.89
C ILE A 141 6.46 11.95 -5.80
N THR A 142 6.68 10.95 -6.64
CA THR A 142 7.91 10.91 -7.45
C THR A 142 7.89 11.96 -8.56
N GLN A 143 9.07 12.47 -8.93
CA GLN A 143 9.21 13.38 -10.07
C GLN A 143 8.66 12.78 -11.37
N ARG A 144 8.78 11.45 -11.53
CA ARG A 144 8.24 10.72 -12.68
C ARG A 144 6.72 10.84 -12.77
N THR A 145 6.01 10.74 -11.64
CA THR A 145 4.55 10.95 -11.57
C THR A 145 4.16 12.34 -12.08
N TYR A 146 4.86 13.38 -11.62
CA TYR A 146 4.64 14.74 -12.13
C TYR A 146 4.98 14.91 -13.60
N ASP A 147 6.02 14.24 -14.09
CA ASP A 147 6.41 14.29 -15.50
C ASP A 147 5.36 13.61 -16.39
N MET A 148 4.82 12.46 -15.96
CA MET A 148 3.72 11.77 -16.64
C MET A 148 2.46 12.65 -16.66
N LEU A 149 2.02 13.13 -15.50
CA LEU A 149 0.86 14.03 -15.38
C LEU A 149 0.98 15.21 -16.36
N ARG A 150 2.13 15.90 -16.36
CA ARG A 150 2.37 17.04 -17.24
C ARG A 150 2.40 16.67 -18.72
N PHE A 151 2.98 15.53 -19.06
CA PHE A 151 3.01 15.03 -20.44
C PHE A 151 1.60 14.81 -20.99
N PHE A 152 0.67 14.31 -20.16
CA PHE A 152 -0.72 14.07 -20.53
C PHE A 152 -1.67 15.25 -20.28
N GLY A 153 -1.12 16.44 -20.00
CA GLY A 153 -1.88 17.69 -19.99
C GLY A 153 -2.36 18.16 -18.63
N TRP A 154 -1.94 17.54 -17.53
CA TRP A 154 -2.12 18.10 -16.19
C TRP A 154 -1.13 19.24 -15.93
N TYR A 155 -1.54 20.22 -15.14
CA TYR A 155 -0.68 21.28 -14.63
C TYR A 155 -1.16 21.68 -13.24
N GLU A 156 -0.25 22.18 -12.41
CA GLU A 156 -0.59 22.60 -11.05
C GLU A 156 -1.66 23.71 -11.08
N GLY A 157 -2.73 23.50 -10.32
CA GLY A 157 -3.89 24.40 -10.30
C GLY A 157 -4.83 24.24 -11.51
N ARG A 158 -4.72 23.14 -12.27
CA ARG A 158 -5.74 22.77 -13.26
C ARG A 158 -7.10 22.68 -12.57
N HIS A 159 -8.09 23.33 -13.16
CA HIS A 159 -9.45 23.37 -12.65
C HIS A 159 -10.40 23.54 -13.83
N ILE A 160 -11.23 22.54 -14.09
CA ILE A 160 -12.34 22.60 -15.05
C ILE A 160 -13.65 22.88 -14.31
N ASP A 161 -14.58 23.57 -14.96
CA ASP A 161 -15.88 23.88 -14.36
C ASP A 161 -16.72 22.60 -14.16
N THR A 162 -17.03 22.28 -12.91
CA THR A 162 -17.85 21.13 -12.51
C THR A 162 -19.31 21.49 -12.26
N THR A 163 -19.73 22.75 -12.44
CA THR A 163 -21.07 23.22 -12.09
C THR A 163 -22.18 22.43 -12.77
N ALA A 164 -22.07 22.20 -14.08
CA ALA A 164 -23.08 21.44 -14.83
C ALA A 164 -23.11 19.96 -14.42
N PHE A 165 -21.94 19.41 -14.10
CA PHE A 165 -21.80 18.04 -13.61
C PHE A 165 -22.47 17.87 -12.24
N GLU A 166 -22.18 18.76 -11.29
CA GLU A 166 -22.80 18.77 -9.97
C GLU A 166 -24.33 18.90 -10.06
N GLN A 167 -24.84 19.82 -10.89
CA GLN A 167 -26.28 20.01 -11.07
C GLN A 167 -26.98 18.76 -11.61
N GLU A 168 -26.37 18.09 -12.59
CA GLU A 168 -26.93 16.88 -13.18
C GLU A 168 -26.87 15.70 -12.20
N MET A 169 -25.78 15.56 -11.44
CA MET A 169 -25.66 14.53 -10.39
C MET A 169 -26.70 14.74 -9.29
N ASN A 170 -26.90 15.98 -8.85
CA ASN A 170 -27.96 16.34 -7.91
C ASN A 170 -29.35 16.05 -8.47
N ARG A 171 -29.60 16.33 -9.76
CA ARG A 171 -30.87 15.97 -10.43
C ARG A 171 -31.12 14.45 -10.44
N ARG A 172 -30.06 13.65 -10.48
CA ARG A 172 -30.09 12.18 -10.37
C ARG A 172 -30.15 11.67 -8.91
N GLY A 173 -30.21 12.55 -7.92
CA GLY A 173 -30.27 12.19 -6.50
C GLY A 173 -28.92 11.75 -5.91
N ILE A 174 -27.82 12.22 -6.50
CA ILE A 174 -26.46 11.95 -6.06
C ILE A 174 -25.82 13.28 -5.65
N GLU A 175 -25.67 13.47 -4.36
CA GLU A 175 -24.93 14.60 -3.79
C GLU A 175 -23.45 14.25 -3.78
N LEU A 176 -22.62 15.09 -4.40
CA LEU A 176 -21.16 14.93 -4.43
C LEU A 176 -20.53 15.71 -3.29
N SER A 177 -19.50 15.14 -2.68
CA SER A 177 -18.69 15.88 -1.72
C SER A 177 -17.84 16.94 -2.43
N LYS A 178 -17.33 17.88 -1.63
CA LYS A 178 -16.38 18.88 -2.13
C LYS A 178 -15.10 18.21 -2.67
N GLU A 179 -14.61 17.20 -1.98
CA GLU A 179 -13.39 16.47 -2.33
C GLU A 179 -13.55 15.71 -3.65
N GLN A 180 -14.74 15.14 -3.92
CA GLN A 180 -15.05 14.56 -5.22
C GLN A 180 -15.06 15.61 -6.32
N LEU A 181 -15.71 16.76 -6.08
CA LEU A 181 -15.76 17.85 -7.05
C LEU A 181 -14.36 18.42 -7.33
N ASP A 182 -13.52 18.58 -6.30
CA ASP A 182 -12.14 19.05 -6.43
C ASP A 182 -11.32 18.04 -7.26
N PHE A 183 -11.47 16.72 -7.02
CA PHE A 183 -10.87 15.68 -7.86
C PHE A 183 -11.30 15.82 -9.33
N PHE A 184 -12.61 15.91 -9.59
CA PHE A 184 -13.14 15.98 -10.94
C PHE A 184 -12.72 17.27 -11.66
N ALA A 185 -12.69 18.39 -10.95
CA ALA A 185 -12.19 19.67 -11.47
C ALA A 185 -10.72 19.58 -11.89
N GLU A 186 -9.89 18.83 -11.15
CA GLU A 186 -8.46 18.79 -11.41
C GLU A 186 -8.05 17.71 -12.41
N PHE A 187 -8.69 16.53 -12.41
CA PHE A 187 -8.17 15.35 -13.12
C PHE A 187 -9.05 14.86 -14.29
N SER A 188 -10.32 15.27 -14.42
CA SER A 188 -11.19 14.72 -15.46
C SER A 188 -10.69 15.03 -16.87
N GLY A 189 -10.86 14.07 -17.78
CA GLY A 189 -10.48 14.16 -19.19
C GLY A 189 -8.99 13.94 -19.47
N LEU A 190 -8.18 13.57 -18.47
CA LEU A 190 -6.79 13.20 -18.68
C LEU A 190 -6.71 11.74 -19.17
N CYS A 191 -5.93 11.52 -20.23
CA CYS A 191 -5.83 10.23 -20.89
C CYS A 191 -4.35 9.83 -21.02
N PHE A 192 -3.99 8.71 -20.41
CA PHE A 192 -2.62 8.26 -20.22
C PHE A 192 -2.38 7.01 -21.09
N SER A 193 -1.81 7.24 -22.27
CA SER A 193 -1.52 6.19 -23.25
C SER A 193 -0.04 5.82 -23.23
N PHE A 194 0.24 4.52 -23.17
CA PHE A 194 1.58 3.97 -23.14
C PHE A 194 1.74 2.85 -24.16
N SER A 195 2.97 2.54 -24.56
CA SER A 195 3.21 1.48 -25.56
C SER A 195 2.72 0.08 -25.18
N SER A 196 2.41 -0.17 -23.91
CA SER A 196 1.96 -1.47 -23.41
C SER A 196 0.84 -1.37 -22.36
N ASP A 197 0.33 -0.18 -22.09
CA ASP A 197 -0.64 0.06 -21.02
C ASP A 197 -1.48 1.30 -21.35
N PHE A 198 -2.62 1.43 -20.70
CA PHE A 198 -3.53 2.55 -20.88
C PHE A 198 -4.37 2.75 -19.62
N TRP A 199 -4.52 4.00 -19.22
CA TRP A 199 -5.55 4.40 -18.28
C TRP A 199 -6.01 5.84 -18.52
N CYS A 200 -7.21 6.17 -18.07
CA CYS A 200 -7.78 7.50 -18.23
C CYS A 200 -8.62 7.90 -17.02
N PHE A 201 -8.77 9.21 -16.87
CA PHE A 201 -9.87 9.81 -16.15
C PHE A 201 -10.88 10.35 -17.18
N ASP A 202 -12.11 9.85 -17.13
CA ASP A 202 -13.15 10.21 -18.08
C ASP A 202 -13.47 11.70 -18.01
N SER A 203 -13.84 12.28 -19.15
CA SER A 203 -14.41 13.64 -19.16
C SER A 203 -15.74 13.68 -18.40
N LEU A 204 -16.10 14.85 -17.86
CA LEU A 204 -17.40 15.02 -17.18
C LEU A 204 -18.57 14.68 -18.11
N GLU A 205 -18.48 15.06 -19.39
CA GLU A 205 -19.48 14.74 -20.41
C GLU A 205 -19.58 13.23 -20.64
N GLY A 206 -18.44 12.54 -20.68
CA GLY A 206 -18.37 11.07 -20.78
C GLY A 206 -19.05 10.39 -19.60
N ILE A 207 -18.75 10.84 -18.37
CA ILE A 207 -19.37 10.32 -17.15
C ILE A 207 -20.89 10.54 -17.16
N LEU A 208 -21.37 11.68 -17.65
CA LEU A 208 -22.81 11.96 -17.72
C LEU A 208 -23.54 11.18 -18.82
N ALA A 209 -22.83 10.82 -19.90
CA ALA A 209 -23.39 10.16 -21.08
C ALA A 209 -23.74 8.69 -20.83
N GLU A 210 -23.12 8.04 -19.84
CA GLU A 210 -23.43 6.65 -19.53
C GLU A 210 -24.13 6.52 -18.17
N ASP A 211 -25.32 5.93 -18.16
CA ASP A 211 -26.13 5.73 -16.95
C ASP A 211 -25.51 4.74 -15.92
N LYS A 212 -24.28 4.25 -16.18
CA LYS A 212 -23.61 3.18 -15.42
C LYS A 212 -22.61 3.67 -14.37
N TYR A 213 -22.32 4.97 -14.30
CA TYR A 213 -21.16 5.50 -13.59
C TYR A 213 -21.35 5.84 -12.10
N TYR A 214 -22.32 5.22 -11.43
CA TYR A 214 -22.42 5.26 -9.97
C TYR A 214 -22.73 3.86 -9.42
N VAL A 215 -21.98 3.45 -8.39
CA VAL A 215 -22.26 2.24 -7.64
C VAL A 215 -22.34 2.62 -6.16
N GLU A 216 -23.42 2.20 -5.53
CA GLU A 216 -23.49 2.18 -4.08
C GLU A 216 -22.59 1.02 -3.61
N GLN A 217 -21.38 1.32 -3.18
CA GLN A 217 -20.56 0.33 -2.50
C GLN A 217 -20.98 0.32 -1.03
N SER A 218 -21.45 -0.83 -0.56
CA SER A 218 -21.37 -1.14 0.86
C SER A 218 -19.89 -1.28 1.19
N SER A 219 -19.36 -0.45 2.07
CA SER A 219 -18.06 -0.69 2.67
C SER A 219 -17.97 -2.15 3.13
N ASN A 220 -16.82 -2.82 2.90
CA ASN A 220 -16.62 -4.23 3.29
C ASN A 220 -16.79 -4.46 4.81
N ASP A 221 -16.87 -3.40 5.61
CA ASP A 221 -17.08 -3.42 7.06
C ASP A 221 -18.56 -3.22 7.48
N GLY A 222 -19.48 -3.04 6.51
CA GLY A 222 -20.91 -2.86 6.75
C GLY A 222 -21.29 -1.57 7.50
N LYS A 223 -20.36 -0.62 7.64
CA LYS A 223 -20.58 0.64 8.37
C LYS A 223 -20.48 1.82 7.38
N ASN A 224 -21.65 2.18 6.88
CA ASN A 224 -21.96 3.23 5.90
C ASN A 224 -21.67 2.85 4.45
N PRO A 225 -22.70 2.48 3.65
CA PRO A 225 -22.57 2.54 2.20
C PRO A 225 -22.28 3.99 1.82
N TYR A 226 -21.16 4.20 1.13
CA TYR A 226 -20.84 5.49 0.54
C TYR A 226 -20.93 5.38 -0.98
N LYS A 227 -21.39 6.46 -1.61
CA LYS A 227 -21.50 6.51 -3.06
C LYS A 227 -20.12 6.84 -3.63
N ILE A 228 -19.57 5.90 -4.38
CA ILE A 228 -18.39 6.14 -5.21
C ILE A 228 -18.84 6.54 -6.61
N ILE A 229 -18.10 7.45 -7.23
CA ILE A 229 -18.37 7.89 -8.60
C ILE A 229 -17.27 7.33 -9.48
N TYR A 230 -17.64 6.58 -10.51
CA TYR A 230 -16.66 6.13 -11.48
C TYR A 230 -16.01 7.34 -12.16
N CYS A 231 -14.70 7.28 -12.27
CA CYS A 231 -13.93 8.39 -12.79
C CYS A 231 -13.04 8.03 -13.98
N GLY A 232 -13.01 6.76 -14.39
CA GLY A 232 -12.28 6.30 -15.57
C GLY A 232 -11.91 4.84 -15.47
N ASP A 233 -10.92 4.44 -16.25
CA ASP A 233 -10.54 3.04 -16.42
C ASP A 233 -9.03 2.88 -16.51
N THR A 234 -8.56 1.69 -16.13
CA THR A 234 -7.23 1.17 -16.44
C THR A 234 -7.36 -0.16 -17.18
N MET A 235 -6.26 -0.68 -17.72
CA MET A 235 -6.23 -2.06 -18.24
C MET A 235 -6.66 -3.13 -17.21
N GLY A 236 -6.51 -2.87 -15.91
CA GLY A 236 -6.90 -3.78 -14.84
C GLY A 236 -8.37 -3.65 -14.39
N GLY A 237 -9.09 -2.63 -14.86
CA GLY A 237 -10.48 -2.38 -14.50
C GLY A 237 -10.78 -0.92 -14.13
N PRO A 238 -12.03 -0.66 -13.70
CA PRO A 238 -12.51 0.70 -13.49
C PRO A 238 -11.93 1.36 -12.25
N LEU A 239 -11.81 2.68 -12.36
CA LEU A 239 -11.47 3.61 -11.29
C LEU A 239 -12.73 4.33 -10.80
N ALA A 240 -12.79 4.57 -9.50
CA ALA A 240 -13.80 5.44 -8.90
C ALA A 240 -13.20 6.31 -7.81
N VAL A 241 -13.91 7.37 -7.45
CA VAL A 241 -13.56 8.28 -6.38
C VAL A 241 -14.61 8.23 -5.27
N ASP A 242 -14.16 8.05 -4.03
CA ASP A 242 -15.02 8.08 -2.85
C ASP A 242 -15.32 9.52 -2.38
N PRO A 243 -16.19 9.72 -1.37
CA PRO A 243 -16.50 11.05 -0.86
C PRO A 243 -15.31 11.81 -0.25
N SER A 244 -14.17 11.18 0.00
CA SER A 244 -12.96 11.84 0.49
C SER A 244 -11.99 12.20 -0.65
N GLY A 245 -12.38 11.97 -1.92
CA GLY A 245 -11.52 12.22 -3.07
C GLY A 245 -10.50 11.11 -3.33
N ILE A 246 -10.61 9.96 -2.65
CA ILE A 246 -9.65 8.86 -2.77
C ILE A 246 -10.02 7.95 -3.92
N ILE A 247 -9.02 7.64 -4.75
CA ILE A 247 -9.19 6.76 -5.90
C ILE A 247 -9.24 5.31 -5.41
N ASN A 248 -10.29 4.62 -5.82
CA ASN A 248 -10.57 3.23 -5.56
C ASN A 248 -10.50 2.44 -6.88
N PHE A 249 -10.08 1.19 -6.75
CA PHE A 249 -10.04 0.23 -7.84
C PHE A 249 -11.13 -0.82 -7.60
N PHE A 250 -12.03 -1.09 -8.54
CA PHE A 250 -13.18 -1.98 -8.26
C PHE A 250 -12.83 -3.41 -7.82
N TRP A 251 -11.59 -3.85 -8.09
CA TRP A 251 -11.08 -5.15 -7.68
C TRP A 251 -10.12 -5.10 -6.48
N GLY A 252 -10.02 -3.96 -5.79
CA GLY A 252 -9.05 -3.77 -4.71
C GLY A 252 -9.40 -2.65 -3.72
N PHE A 253 -8.56 -2.50 -2.70
CA PHE A 253 -8.63 -1.42 -1.72
C PHE A 253 -7.96 -0.15 -2.29
N PRO A 254 -8.25 1.05 -1.74
CA PRO A 254 -7.55 2.27 -2.13
C PRO A 254 -6.04 2.06 -1.95
N GLN A 255 -5.28 2.39 -2.98
CA GLN A 255 -3.82 2.34 -2.96
C GLN A 255 -3.30 3.73 -2.57
N GLY A 256 -3.62 4.21 -1.36
CA GLY A 256 -3.16 5.50 -0.87
C GLY A 256 -4.16 6.19 0.07
N ARG A 257 -3.67 7.20 0.81
CA ARG A 257 -4.41 8.08 1.71
C ARG A 257 -4.80 9.41 1.05
N THR A 258 -4.19 9.74 -0.09
CA THR A 258 -4.51 10.93 -0.87
C THR A 258 -4.69 10.58 -2.35
N THR A 259 -5.41 11.42 -3.08
CA THR A 259 -5.53 11.30 -4.54
C THR A 259 -4.16 11.18 -5.22
N MET A 260 -3.19 12.00 -4.81
CA MET A 260 -1.86 12.02 -5.40
C MET A 260 -1.05 10.77 -5.09
N GLU A 261 -1.21 10.18 -3.90
CA GLU A 261 -0.61 8.88 -3.59
C GLU A 261 -1.17 7.79 -4.49
N CYS A 262 -2.50 7.74 -4.66
CA CYS A 262 -3.12 6.79 -5.58
C CYS A 262 -2.61 6.96 -7.02
N ILE A 263 -2.51 8.19 -7.50
CA ILE A 263 -1.93 8.48 -8.81
C ILE A 263 -0.46 8.07 -8.88
N ASN A 264 0.32 8.29 -7.81
CA ASN A 264 1.71 7.87 -7.75
C ASN A 264 1.85 6.35 -7.90
N HIS A 265 1.01 5.56 -7.24
CA HIS A 265 1.01 4.10 -7.39
C HIS A 265 0.57 3.65 -8.79
N LEU A 266 -0.42 4.31 -9.40
CA LEU A 266 -0.77 4.06 -10.81
C LEU A 266 0.43 4.30 -11.72
N CYS A 267 1.19 5.38 -11.49
CA CYS A 267 2.37 5.71 -12.28
C CYS A 267 3.57 4.76 -12.02
N GLU A 268 3.73 4.28 -10.79
CA GLU A 268 4.78 3.31 -10.42
C GLU A 268 4.59 1.95 -11.11
N ASN A 269 3.34 1.55 -11.37
CA ASN A 269 3.02 0.31 -12.08
C ASN A 269 3.35 0.38 -13.58
N VAL A 270 3.53 1.58 -14.15
CA VAL A 270 3.97 1.74 -15.54
C VAL A 270 5.47 1.42 -15.63
N ASP A 271 5.86 0.50 -16.51
CA ASP A 271 7.27 0.14 -16.72
C ASP A 271 8.12 1.36 -17.10
N ARG A 272 9.34 1.46 -16.54
CA ARG A 272 10.29 2.55 -16.78
C ARG A 272 10.71 2.65 -18.24
N ASP A 273 10.72 1.53 -18.96
CA ASP A 273 11.10 1.47 -20.37
C ASP A 273 9.91 1.73 -21.31
N CYS A 274 8.71 1.95 -20.76
CA CYS A 274 7.50 2.18 -21.54
C CYS A 274 7.49 3.57 -22.18
N LYS A 275 7.13 3.64 -23.48
CA LYS A 275 7.01 4.91 -24.19
C LYS A 275 5.69 5.57 -23.86
N TRP A 276 5.73 6.87 -23.59
CA TRP A 276 4.53 7.70 -23.37
C TRP A 276 4.04 8.20 -24.73
N LEU A 277 2.80 7.89 -25.06
CA LEU A 277 2.20 8.20 -26.35
C LEU A 277 1.36 9.46 -26.21
N ALA A 278 1.73 10.53 -26.91
CA ALA A 278 0.96 11.76 -26.83
C ALA A 278 -0.47 11.53 -27.37
N PRO A 279 -1.49 12.21 -26.80
CA PRO A 279 -2.87 12.09 -27.30
C PRO A 279 -2.94 12.29 -28.81
N GLY A 280 -3.50 11.31 -29.54
CA GLY A 280 -3.59 11.32 -31.01
C GLY A 280 -2.36 10.79 -31.75
N GLN A 281 -1.39 10.20 -31.05
CA GLN A 281 -0.27 9.43 -31.63
C GLN A 281 -0.40 7.92 -31.42
N ASP A 282 -1.55 7.46 -30.92
CA ASP A 282 -1.90 6.05 -30.83
C ASP A 282 -2.16 5.52 -32.25
N ASN A 283 -1.23 4.71 -32.78
CA ASN A 283 -1.39 4.02 -34.06
C ASN A 283 -2.34 2.83 -33.93
#